data_AF-A0A6P3YVT7-F1
#
_entry.id   AF-A0A6P3YVT7-F1
#
_cell.length_a   1.000
_cell.length_b   1.000
_cell.length_c   1.000
_cell.angle_alpha   90.00
_cell.angle_beta   90.00
_cell.angle_gamma   90.00
#
_symmetry.space_group_name_H-M   'P 1'
#
loop_
_entity.id
_entity.type
_entity.pdbx_description
1 polymer ?
#
loop_
_entity_poly.entity_id
_entity_poly.type
_entity_poly.pdbx_seq_one_letter_code
_entity_poly.pdbx_strand_id
1 'polypeptide(L)'
;MVRMQKRLLKILLNDDEGIHDDRMVTNILSQRLRSKKALIILDDVDKPEQIASLVGNWKNHYDWLGQGSRVIVTTRDKHLAVNYGQDYIYKVDKLNEDEALKLLHQRAFDKNSNLDEYRELSIQVVEYANGHPLTLEVLGPYLKGKTVDAWSNILSEVKKHPNDEPVHRTLEVSYNGLDK
;
A
#
# COMPACT_ATOMS: atom_id res chain seq x y z
N MET A 1 -0.17 17.51 -9.23
CA MET A 1 1.00 18.13 -8.57
C MET A 1 0.59 19.34 -7.72
N VAL A 2 0.07 20.40 -8.33
CA VAL A 2 -0.37 21.66 -7.71
C VAL A 2 -1.24 21.48 -6.45
N ARG A 3 -2.22 20.56 -6.50
CA ARG A 3 -3.12 20.28 -5.38
C ARG A 3 -2.40 19.75 -4.14
N MET A 4 -1.34 18.96 -4.31
CA MET A 4 -0.59 18.37 -3.18
C MET A 4 0.30 19.40 -2.51
N GLN A 5 1.00 20.22 -3.30
CA GLN A 5 1.84 21.30 -2.79
C GLN A 5 1.03 22.31 -1.98
N LYS A 6 -0.12 22.75 -2.52
CA LYS A 6 -1.04 23.67 -1.82
C LYS A 6 -1.59 23.06 -0.53
N ARG A 7 -1.91 21.76 -0.54
CA ARG A 7 -2.40 21.06 0.66
C ARG A 7 -1.33 20.93 1.73
N LEU A 8 -0.10 20.59 1.36
CA LEU A 8 1.04 20.54 2.29
C LEU A 8 1.33 21.92 2.88
N LEU A 9 1.29 22.96 2.04
CA LEU A 9 1.46 24.33 2.46
C LEU A 9 0.38 24.75 3.48
N LYS A 10 -0.89 24.47 3.19
CA LYS A 10 -2.01 24.75 4.10
C LYS A 10 -1.84 24.05 5.46
N ILE A 11 -1.42 22.78 5.46
CA ILE A 11 -1.17 22.03 6.69
C ILE A 11 -0.01 22.64 7.50
N LEU A 12 1.03 23.12 6.82
CA LEU A 12 2.22 23.69 7.47
C LEU A 12 2.03 25.14 7.92
N LEU A 13 1.13 25.90 7.31
CA LEU A 13 0.98 27.34 7.51
C LEU A 13 -0.34 27.77 8.15
N ASN A 14 -1.37 26.92 8.20
CA ASN A 14 -2.75 27.33 8.53
C ASN A 14 -3.22 28.55 7.69
N ASP A 15 -2.66 28.72 6.50
CA ASP A 15 -2.85 29.88 5.65
C ASP A 15 -3.52 29.46 4.34
N ASP A 16 -4.53 30.22 3.93
CA ASP A 16 -5.35 30.00 2.73
C ASP A 16 -5.09 31.07 1.66
N GLU A 17 -3.99 31.83 1.80
CA GLU A 17 -3.67 32.89 0.84
C GLU A 17 -3.54 32.31 -0.57
N GLY A 18 -4.25 32.96 -1.51
CA GLY A 18 -4.47 32.54 -2.89
C GLY A 18 -3.19 32.48 -3.72
N ILE A 19 -2.36 31.47 -3.45
CA ILE A 19 -1.14 31.24 -4.23
C ILE A 19 -1.55 30.51 -5.51
N HIS A 20 -1.48 31.24 -6.62
CA HIS A 20 -1.80 30.75 -7.97
C HIS A 20 -0.56 30.23 -8.73
N ASP A 21 0.65 30.47 -8.22
CA ASP A 21 1.91 30.07 -8.86
C ASP A 21 2.61 28.92 -8.12
N ASP A 22 2.81 27.81 -8.83
CA ASP A 22 3.49 26.61 -8.34
C ASP A 22 4.93 26.88 -7.88
N ARG A 23 5.65 27.79 -8.54
CA ARG A 23 7.03 28.14 -8.15
C ARG A 23 7.06 28.88 -6.82
N MET A 24 6.08 29.75 -6.59
CA MET A 24 5.95 30.46 -5.33
C MET A 24 5.63 29.49 -4.18
N VAL A 25 4.69 28.55 -4.38
CA VAL A 25 4.38 27.51 -3.38
C VAL A 25 5.62 26.68 -3.05
N THR A 26 6.35 26.26 -4.07
CA THR A 26 7.59 25.47 -3.97
C THR A 26 8.65 26.18 -3.12
N ASN A 27 8.87 27.48 -3.37
CA ASN A 27 9.85 28.29 -2.63
C ASN A 27 9.45 28.51 -1.16
N ILE A 28 8.16 28.74 -0.90
CA ILE A 28 7.67 28.91 0.48
C ILE A 28 7.82 27.59 1.25
N LEU A 29 7.45 26.47 0.63
CA LEU A 29 7.61 25.14 1.23
C LEU A 29 9.07 24.86 1.60
N SER A 30 10.01 25.11 0.67
CA SER A 30 11.44 24.85 0.91
C SER A 30 11.99 25.70 2.06
N GLN A 31 11.73 27.00 2.09
CA GLN A 31 12.18 27.88 3.17
C GLN A 31 11.68 27.43 4.55
N ARG A 32 10.43 26.99 4.62
CA ARG A 32 9.81 26.59 5.89
C ARG A 32 10.31 25.24 6.36
N LEU A 33 10.34 24.25 5.46
CA LEU A 33 10.81 22.91 5.77
C LEU A 33 12.30 22.88 6.11
N ARG A 34 13.11 23.77 5.55
CA ARG A 34 14.55 23.91 5.87
C ARG A 34 14.82 24.19 7.35
N SER A 35 13.88 24.82 8.05
CA SER A 35 14.01 25.14 9.48
C SER A 35 13.42 24.08 10.41
N LYS A 36 12.81 23.02 9.87
CA LYS A 36 12.07 22.01 10.65
C LYS A 36 12.63 20.62 10.41
N LYS A 37 12.66 19.82 11.47
CA LYS A 37 12.82 18.37 11.36
C LYS A 37 11.47 17.77 11.01
N ALA A 38 11.35 17.18 9.83
CA ALA A 38 10.10 16.62 9.30
C ALA A 38 10.23 15.13 8.93
N LEU A 39 9.14 14.38 9.12
CA LEU A 39 8.93 13.09 8.49
C LEU A 39 7.87 13.26 7.42
N ILE A 40 8.23 13.03 6.15
CA ILE A 40 7.33 13.21 5.01
C ILE A 40 7.14 11.85 4.34
N ILE A 41 5.88 11.44 4.17
CA ILE A 41 5.51 10.18 3.52
C ILE A 41 4.80 10.54 2.22
N LEU A 42 5.37 10.13 1.10
CA LEU A 42 4.80 10.29 -0.24
C LEU A 42 4.30 8.92 -0.71
N ASP A 43 2.99 8.76 -0.74
CA ASP A 43 2.35 7.48 -1.06
C ASP A 43 1.98 7.40 -2.56
N ASP A 44 2.16 6.22 -3.16
CA ASP A 44 1.84 5.87 -4.57
C ASP A 44 2.40 6.87 -5.60
N VAL A 45 3.69 7.17 -5.48
CA VAL A 45 4.39 8.05 -6.43
C VAL A 45 4.65 7.32 -7.74
N ASP A 46 4.16 7.88 -8.84
CA ASP A 46 4.32 7.36 -10.20
C ASP A 46 5.24 8.24 -11.06
N LYS A 47 5.55 9.45 -10.60
CA LYS A 47 6.31 10.44 -11.37
C LYS A 47 7.37 11.15 -10.54
N PRO A 48 8.59 11.31 -11.07
CA PRO A 48 9.70 11.96 -10.38
C PRO A 48 9.40 13.42 -9.99
N GLU A 49 8.63 14.12 -10.80
CA GLU A 49 8.26 15.51 -10.57
C GLU A 49 7.43 15.67 -9.28
N GLN A 50 6.69 14.63 -8.85
CA GLN A 50 5.87 14.70 -7.63
C GLN A 50 6.78 14.87 -6.41
N ILE A 51 7.88 14.11 -6.36
CA ILE A 51 8.90 14.22 -5.32
C ILE A 51 9.56 15.60 -5.38
N ALA A 52 10.07 15.96 -6.56
CA ALA A 52 10.80 17.22 -6.76
C ALA A 52 9.98 18.46 -6.37
N SER A 53 8.68 18.43 -6.64
CA SER A 53 7.75 19.52 -6.35
C SER A 53 7.47 19.71 -4.84
N LEU A 54 7.62 18.66 -4.03
CA LEU A 54 7.21 18.67 -2.61
C LEU A 54 8.39 18.78 -1.64
N VAL A 55 9.52 18.17 -1.97
CA VAL A 55 10.69 18.06 -1.07
C VAL A 55 12.01 18.37 -1.77
N GLY A 56 11.95 18.95 -2.96
CA GLY A 56 13.12 19.20 -3.81
C GLY A 56 13.62 17.92 -4.49
N ASN A 57 14.63 18.08 -5.35
CA ASN A 57 15.31 16.95 -5.96
C ASN A 57 16.17 16.24 -4.89
N TRP A 58 16.30 14.92 -4.97
CA TRP A 58 17.15 14.12 -4.08
C TRP A 58 18.58 14.67 -3.96
N LYS A 59 19.14 15.29 -5.03
CA LYS A 59 20.48 15.89 -5.01
C LYS A 59 20.60 17.09 -4.07
N ASN A 60 19.50 17.83 -3.91
CA ASN A 60 19.47 19.11 -3.19
C ASN A 60 18.49 19.07 -2.00
N HIS A 61 18.09 17.88 -1.53
CA HIS A 61 17.10 17.77 -0.46
C HIS A 61 17.61 18.37 0.87
N TYR A 62 18.93 18.39 1.09
CA TYR A 62 19.57 19.07 2.21
C TYR A 62 19.36 20.59 2.20
N ASP A 63 19.10 21.19 1.04
CA ASP A 63 18.78 22.60 0.90
C ASP A 63 17.30 22.89 1.17
N TRP A 64 16.46 21.85 1.11
CA TRP A 64 15.00 21.92 1.24
C TRP A 64 14.49 21.55 2.62
N LEU A 65 15.16 20.64 3.32
CA LEU A 65 14.69 20.06 4.56
C LEU A 65 15.67 20.32 5.71
N GLY A 66 15.14 20.58 6.90
CA GLY A 66 15.94 20.75 8.09
C GLY A 66 16.67 19.46 8.47
N GLN A 67 17.79 19.62 9.18
CA GLN A 67 18.64 18.51 9.59
C GLN A 67 17.86 17.44 10.38
N GLY A 68 18.12 16.17 10.07
CA GLY A 68 17.47 15.03 10.71
C GLY A 68 16.07 14.71 10.15
N SER A 69 15.62 15.42 9.12
CA SER A 69 14.40 15.08 8.38
C SER A 69 14.54 13.76 7.62
N ARG A 70 13.41 13.10 7.35
CA ARG A 70 13.34 11.87 6.55
C ARG A 70 12.18 11.95 5.57
N VAL A 71 12.42 11.46 4.35
CA VAL A 71 11.40 11.29 3.32
C VAL A 71 11.26 9.80 3.04
N ILE A 72 10.04 9.29 3.09
CA ILE A 72 9.70 7.93 2.68
C ILE A 72 8.81 8.03 1.45
N VAL A 73 9.17 7.35 0.38
CA VAL A 73 8.39 7.29 -0.86
C VAL A 73 7.97 5.85 -1.09
N THR A 74 6.68 5.61 -1.27
CA THR A 74 6.18 4.32 -1.75
C THR A 74 5.89 4.45 -3.26
N THR A 75 6.28 3.43 -4.01
CA THR A 75 6.05 3.37 -5.46
C THR A 75 5.96 1.93 -5.91
N ARG A 76 5.16 1.70 -6.96
CA ARG A 76 5.13 0.43 -7.69
C ARG A 76 6.14 0.40 -8.84
N ASP A 77 6.69 1.56 -9.22
CA ASP A 77 7.65 1.69 -10.30
C ASP A 77 9.08 1.47 -9.80
N LYS A 78 9.64 0.30 -10.15
CA LYS A 78 11.02 -0.06 -9.83
C LYS A 78 12.03 0.90 -10.47
N HIS A 79 11.76 1.43 -11.66
CA HIS A 79 12.66 2.38 -12.32
C HIS A 79 12.70 3.70 -11.56
N LEU A 80 11.53 4.18 -11.11
CA LEU A 80 11.45 5.36 -10.25
C LEU A 80 12.23 5.13 -8.95
N ALA A 81 12.03 3.99 -8.29
CA ALA A 81 12.75 3.63 -7.07
C ALA A 81 14.28 3.60 -7.26
N VAL A 82 14.77 2.99 -8.34
CA VAL A 82 16.22 2.93 -8.63
C VAL A 82 16.80 4.31 -8.93
N ASN A 83 16.09 5.12 -9.71
CA ASN A 83 16.57 6.45 -10.12
C ASN A 83 16.57 7.48 -8.99
N TYR A 84 15.68 7.33 -7.99
CA TYR A 84 15.53 8.29 -6.88
C TYR A 84 16.06 7.78 -5.54
N GLY A 85 15.92 6.49 -5.27
CA GLY A 85 16.24 5.88 -3.97
C GLY A 85 17.71 5.56 -3.76
N GLN A 86 18.51 5.45 -4.83
CA GLN A 86 19.93 5.04 -4.76
C GLN A 86 20.12 3.83 -3.83
N ASP A 87 20.90 3.96 -2.76
CA ASP A 87 21.22 2.91 -1.79
C ASP A 87 20.12 2.71 -0.72
N TYR A 88 19.07 3.54 -0.72
CA TYR A 88 18.00 3.54 0.30
C TYR A 88 16.69 2.94 -0.22
N ILE A 89 16.77 1.86 -0.99
CA ILE A 89 15.60 1.17 -1.53
C ILE A 89 15.25 0.00 -0.63
N TYR A 90 14.04 0.04 -0.07
CA TYR A 90 13.45 -1.10 0.63
C TYR A 90 12.43 -1.77 -0.28
N LYS A 91 12.73 -3.00 -0.71
CA LYS A 91 11.75 -3.84 -1.41
C LYS A 91 10.88 -4.53 -0.35
N VAL A 92 9.57 -4.27 -0.40
CA VAL A 92 8.62 -4.99 0.44
C VAL A 92 8.48 -6.41 -0.11
N ASP A 93 8.80 -7.40 0.71
CA ASP A 93 8.65 -8.81 0.36
C ASP A 93 7.22 -9.29 0.55
N LYS A 94 6.89 -10.41 -0.11
CA LYS A 94 5.64 -11.13 0.09
C LYS A 94 5.59 -11.71 1.49
N LEU A 95 4.38 -11.99 1.98
CA LEU A 95 4.22 -12.75 3.21
C LEU A 95 4.81 -14.14 3.04
N ASN A 96 5.54 -14.59 4.06
CA ASN A 96 5.86 -16.01 4.17
C ASN A 96 4.61 -16.82 4.58
N GLU A 97 4.72 -18.14 4.56
CA GLU A 97 3.61 -19.05 4.84
C GLU A 97 3.01 -18.85 6.24
N ASP A 98 3.85 -18.69 7.27
CA ASP A 98 3.40 -18.48 8.65
C ASP A 98 2.67 -17.13 8.82
N GLU A 99 3.20 -16.07 8.21
CA GLU A 99 2.58 -14.74 8.19
C GLU A 99 1.24 -14.75 7.45
N ALA A 100 1.18 -15.45 6.32
CA ALA A 100 -0.02 -15.60 5.50
C ALA A 100 -1.10 -16.41 6.24
N LEU A 101 -0.74 -17.53 6.88
CA LEU A 101 -1.64 -18.32 7.73
C LEU A 101 -2.15 -17.47 8.90
N LYS A 102 -1.28 -16.72 9.56
CA LYS A 102 -1.67 -15.81 10.64
C LYS A 102 -2.66 -14.76 10.16
N LEU A 103 -2.42 -14.14 9.00
CA LEU A 103 -3.33 -13.15 8.43
C LEU A 103 -4.69 -13.79 8.08
N LEU A 104 -4.68 -14.95 7.41
CA LEU A 104 -5.92 -15.67 7.11
C LEU A 104 -6.70 -16.00 8.38
N HIS A 105 -6.03 -16.50 9.42
CA HIS A 105 -6.66 -16.83 10.69
C HIS A 105 -7.35 -15.61 11.33
N GLN A 106 -6.69 -14.45 11.30
CA GLN A 106 -7.25 -13.20 11.83
C GLN A 106 -8.47 -12.71 11.04
N ARG A 107 -8.54 -13.01 9.74
CA ARG A 107 -9.56 -12.47 8.84
C ARG A 107 -10.75 -13.42 8.65
N ALA A 108 -10.53 -14.72 8.66
CA ALA A 108 -11.52 -15.73 8.34
C ALA A 108 -12.19 -16.38 9.56
N PHE A 109 -11.60 -16.27 10.76
CA PHE A 109 -12.10 -16.96 11.95
C PHE A 109 -12.35 -16.02 13.12
N ASP A 110 -13.28 -16.41 13.99
CA ASP A 110 -13.46 -15.78 15.30
C ASP A 110 -12.58 -16.48 16.34
N LYS A 111 -12.37 -15.83 17.49
CA LYS A 111 -11.47 -16.34 18.56
C LYS A 111 -11.83 -17.74 19.06
N ASN A 112 -13.06 -18.21 18.86
CA ASN A 112 -13.57 -19.48 19.35
C ASN A 112 -13.87 -20.49 18.23
N SER A 113 -13.43 -20.24 17.00
CA SER A 113 -13.66 -21.15 15.87
C SER A 113 -12.87 -22.45 16.04
N ASN A 114 -13.47 -23.59 15.70
CA ASN A 114 -12.76 -24.86 15.59
C ASN A 114 -11.94 -24.86 14.29
N LEU A 115 -10.62 -24.68 14.41
CA LEU A 115 -9.72 -24.53 13.27
C LEU A 115 -9.31 -25.87 12.64
N ASP A 116 -9.47 -26.98 13.34
CA ASP A 116 -8.95 -28.29 12.90
C ASP A 116 -9.59 -28.76 11.59
N GLU A 117 -10.90 -28.54 11.44
CA GLU A 117 -11.65 -28.90 10.23
C GLU A 117 -11.27 -28.07 8.99
N TYR A 118 -10.67 -26.89 9.20
CA TYR A 118 -10.28 -25.95 8.13
C TYR A 118 -8.78 -25.93 7.86
N ARG A 119 -7.98 -26.73 8.57
CA ARG A 119 -6.51 -26.70 8.51
C ARG A 119 -5.99 -26.87 7.09
N GLU A 120 -6.44 -27.93 6.41
CA GLU A 120 -5.99 -28.24 5.04
C GLU A 120 -6.43 -27.17 4.04
N LEU A 121 -7.67 -26.68 4.14
CA LEU A 121 -8.16 -25.62 3.28
C LEU A 121 -7.44 -24.28 3.53
N SER A 122 -7.05 -24.00 4.77
CA SER A 122 -6.30 -22.80 5.12
C SER A 122 -4.93 -22.78 4.44
N ILE A 123 -4.24 -23.92 4.40
CA ILE A 123 -2.98 -24.08 3.66
C ILE A 123 -3.22 -23.82 2.17
N GLN A 124 -4.24 -24.45 1.57
CA GLN A 124 -4.51 -24.26 0.14
C GLN A 124 -4.94 -22.82 -0.23
N VAL A 125 -5.59 -22.10 0.68
CA VAL A 125 -5.92 -20.67 0.50
C VAL A 125 -4.64 -19.83 0.56
N VAL A 126 -3.73 -20.12 1.49
CA VAL A 126 -2.43 -19.43 1.58
C VAL A 126 -1.55 -19.69 0.36
N GLU A 127 -1.50 -20.94 -0.10
CA GLU A 127 -0.83 -21.32 -1.35
C GLU A 127 -1.40 -20.54 -2.54
N TYR A 128 -2.73 -20.50 -2.66
CA TYR A 128 -3.41 -19.73 -3.70
C TYR A 128 -3.08 -18.23 -3.61
N ALA A 129 -3.04 -17.67 -2.40
CA ALA A 129 -2.70 -16.27 -2.20
C ALA A 129 -1.25 -15.93 -2.57
N ASN A 130 -0.36 -16.92 -2.63
CA ASN A 130 1.03 -16.79 -3.07
C ASN A 130 1.73 -15.58 -2.41
N GLY A 131 1.54 -15.45 -1.09
CA GLY A 131 2.11 -14.39 -0.26
C GLY A 131 1.55 -12.98 -0.49
N HIS A 132 0.50 -12.79 -1.29
CA HIS A 132 -0.16 -11.49 -1.49
C HIS A 132 -1.11 -11.19 -0.32
N PRO A 133 -0.82 -10.17 0.52
CA PRO A 133 -1.68 -9.84 1.66
C PRO A 133 -3.11 -9.48 1.22
N LEU A 134 -3.25 -8.75 0.11
CA LEU A 134 -4.55 -8.29 -0.37
C LEU A 134 -5.49 -9.45 -0.74
N THR A 135 -4.95 -10.55 -1.27
CA THR A 135 -5.75 -11.75 -1.56
C THR A 135 -6.39 -12.29 -0.27
N LEU A 136 -5.62 -12.36 0.81
CA LEU A 136 -6.10 -12.87 2.10
C LEU A 136 -7.03 -11.88 2.82
N GLU A 137 -6.78 -10.58 2.66
CA GLU A 137 -7.65 -9.51 3.18
C GLU A 137 -9.05 -9.52 2.54
N VAL A 138 -9.17 -10.00 1.31
CA VAL A 138 -10.45 -10.12 0.62
C VAL A 138 -11.07 -11.51 0.82
N LEU A 139 -10.30 -12.59 0.62
CA LEU A 139 -10.82 -13.95 0.80
C LEU A 139 -11.17 -14.26 2.25
N GLY A 140 -10.36 -13.82 3.22
CA GLY A 140 -10.59 -14.15 4.62
C GLY A 140 -11.99 -13.75 5.10
N PRO A 141 -12.38 -12.47 5.01
CA PRO A 141 -13.73 -12.05 5.39
C PRO A 141 -14.82 -12.69 4.53
N TYR A 142 -14.55 -12.93 3.24
CA TYR A 142 -15.49 -13.60 2.35
C TYR A 142 -15.75 -15.08 2.74
N LEU A 143 -14.75 -15.74 3.31
CA LEU A 143 -14.82 -17.13 3.79
C LEU A 143 -15.39 -17.25 5.21
N LYS A 144 -15.40 -16.15 5.98
CA LYS A 144 -15.80 -16.14 7.38
C LYS A 144 -17.21 -16.67 7.60
N GLY A 145 -17.33 -17.61 8.54
CA GLY A 145 -18.61 -18.25 8.92
C GLY A 145 -19.19 -19.23 7.90
N LYS A 146 -18.49 -19.50 6.79
CA LYS A 146 -18.91 -20.49 5.79
C LYS A 146 -18.42 -21.90 6.16
N THR A 147 -19.15 -22.92 5.69
CA THR A 147 -18.81 -24.33 5.91
C THR A 147 -17.54 -24.74 5.15
N VAL A 148 -16.94 -25.86 5.54
CA VAL A 148 -15.80 -26.49 4.85
C VAL A 148 -16.10 -26.71 3.35
N ASP A 149 -17.29 -27.20 3.02
CA ASP A 149 -17.71 -27.39 1.62
C ASP A 149 -17.79 -26.08 0.84
N ALA A 150 -18.29 -25.02 1.48
CA ALA A 150 -18.37 -23.70 0.87
C ALA A 150 -16.97 -23.10 0.63
N TRP A 151 -16.02 -23.30 1.55
CA TRP A 151 -14.62 -22.94 1.33
C TRP A 151 -14.02 -23.67 0.14
N SER A 152 -14.21 -24.99 0.07
CA SER A 152 -13.73 -25.82 -1.04
C SER A 152 -14.29 -25.33 -2.39
N ASN A 153 -15.60 -25.05 -2.44
CA ASN A 153 -16.25 -24.53 -3.64
C ASN A 153 -15.69 -23.16 -4.05
N ILE A 154 -15.60 -22.20 -3.12
CA ILE A 154 -15.03 -20.87 -3.40
C ILE A 154 -13.59 -20.98 -3.89
N LEU A 155 -12.78 -21.83 -3.25
CA LEU A 155 -11.40 -22.04 -3.62
C LEU A 155 -11.28 -22.65 -5.03
N SER A 156 -12.18 -23.57 -5.38
CA SER A 156 -12.24 -24.14 -6.73
C SER A 156 -12.59 -23.08 -7.78
N GLU A 157 -13.52 -22.17 -7.49
CA GLU A 157 -13.92 -21.08 -8.39
C GLU A 157 -12.77 -20.11 -8.65
N VAL A 158 -12.07 -19.66 -7.61
CA VAL A 158 -10.96 -18.71 -7.76
C VAL A 158 -9.74 -19.33 -8.45
N LYS A 159 -9.59 -20.66 -8.39
CA LYS A 159 -8.52 -21.43 -9.07
C LYS A 159 -8.82 -21.74 -10.55
N LYS A 160 -10.02 -21.50 -11.07
CA LYS A 160 -10.37 -21.78 -12.48
C LYS A 160 -9.54 -21.02 -13.52
N HIS A 161 -8.91 -19.93 -13.12
CA HIS A 161 -8.12 -19.06 -14.00
C HIS A 161 -6.68 -18.94 -13.47
N PRO A 162 -5.85 -19.99 -13.60
CA PRO A 162 -4.52 -20.05 -12.98
C PRO A 162 -3.51 -19.06 -13.57
N ASN A 163 -3.81 -18.48 -14.73
CA ASN A 163 -2.93 -17.49 -15.38
C ASN A 163 -3.13 -16.06 -14.86
N ASP A 164 -4.17 -15.84 -14.06
CA ASP A 164 -4.48 -14.53 -13.51
C ASP A 164 -3.82 -14.37 -12.15
N GLU A 165 -3.38 -13.15 -11.84
CA GLU A 165 -2.88 -12.85 -10.49
C GLU A 165 -3.99 -13.14 -9.46
N PRO A 166 -3.69 -13.87 -8.37
CA PRO A 166 -4.68 -14.28 -7.36
C PRO A 166 -5.53 -13.12 -6.82
N VAL A 167 -4.93 -11.93 -6.71
CA VAL A 167 -5.59 -10.70 -6.29
C VAL A 167 -6.75 -10.33 -7.21
N HIS A 168 -6.59 -10.41 -8.53
CA HIS A 168 -7.61 -9.99 -9.49
C HIS A 168 -8.84 -10.91 -9.43
N ARG A 169 -8.62 -12.22 -9.41
CA ARG A 169 -9.73 -13.20 -9.32
C ARG A 169 -10.42 -13.18 -7.99
N THR A 170 -9.67 -13.00 -6.91
CA THR A 170 -10.24 -12.81 -5.58
C THR A 170 -11.16 -11.60 -5.54
N LEU A 171 -10.74 -10.46 -6.10
CA LEU A 171 -11.57 -9.26 -6.16
C LEU A 171 -12.83 -9.48 -7.00
N GLU A 172 -12.71 -10.13 -8.15
CA GLU A 172 -13.85 -10.42 -9.03
C GLU A 172 -14.87 -11.37 -8.37
N VAL A 173 -14.42 -12.49 -7.80
CA VAL A 173 -15.30 -13.45 -7.13
C VAL A 173 -15.95 -12.84 -5.89
N SER A 174 -15.21 -12.05 -5.11
CA SER A 174 -15.77 -11.31 -3.98
C SER A 174 -16.82 -10.31 -4.43
N TYR A 175 -16.60 -9.59 -5.53
CA TYR A 175 -17.55 -8.62 -6.07
C TYR A 175 -18.82 -9.30 -6.56
N ASN A 176 -18.70 -10.36 -7.38
CA ASN A 176 -19.84 -11.11 -7.90
C ASN A 176 -20.65 -11.82 -6.80
N GLY A 177 -20.04 -12.05 -5.64
CA GLY A 177 -20.70 -12.60 -4.45
C GLY A 177 -21.53 -11.59 -3.64
N LEU A 178 -21.43 -10.29 -3.91
CA LEU A 178 -22.20 -9.24 -3.21
C LEU A 178 -23.66 -9.15 -3.68
N ASP A 179 -23.95 -9.59 -4.90
CA ASP A 179 -25.29 -9.54 -5.50
C ASP A 179 -26.17 -10.75 -5.14
N LYS A 180 -25.81 -11.51 -4.09
CA LYS A 180 -26.52 -12.70 -3.60
C LYS A 180 -26.70 -12.66 -2.10
#